data_AF-A0A537VJ92-F1
#
_entry.id   AF-A0A537VJ92-F1
#
_cell.length_a   1.000
_cell.length_b   1.000
_cell.length_c   1.000
_cell.angle_alpha   90.00
_cell.angle_beta   90.00
_cell.angle_gamma   90.00
#
_symmetry.space_group_name_H-M   'P 1'
#
loop_
_entity.id
_entity.type
_entity.pdbx_description
1 polymer ?
#
loop_
_entity_poly.entity_id
_entity_poly.type
_entity_poly.pdbx_seq_one_letter_code
_entity_poly.pdbx_strand_id
1 'polypeptide(L)'
;MPVRLLMMPLLLALLALSACEDKQVAGPQGEKGDQGPPGPAGPPGPAGPGGTVIRFVDGECRQACTVACEANERILSTHAINPGGTFVFEDEGRATFRPQRQGVAVKVVVACAPK
;
A
#
# COMPACT_ATOMS: atom_id res chain seq x y z
N MET A 1 -65.95 -56.16 -54.69
CA MET A 1 -64.77 -55.81 -55.51
C MET A 1 -65.02 -54.48 -56.22
N PRO A 2 -64.89 -53.35 -55.50
CA PRO A 2 -64.13 -52.20 -56.01
C PRO A 2 -63.43 -51.40 -54.89
N VAL A 3 -63.28 -52.00 -53.69
CA VAL A 3 -62.60 -51.44 -52.51
C VAL A 3 -61.20 -50.89 -52.86
N ARG A 4 -60.55 -51.49 -53.86
CA ARG A 4 -59.24 -51.05 -54.38
C ARG A 4 -59.26 -49.71 -55.13
N LEU A 5 -60.38 -49.31 -55.73
CA LEU A 5 -60.45 -48.11 -56.57
C LEU A 5 -60.71 -46.84 -55.74
N LEU A 6 -61.45 -46.96 -54.63
CA LEU A 6 -61.68 -45.85 -53.68
C LEU A 6 -60.52 -45.67 -52.68
N MET A 7 -59.67 -46.69 -52.53
CA MET A 7 -58.45 -46.65 -51.69
C MET A 7 -57.26 -45.97 -52.38
N MET A 8 -57.30 -45.59 -53.66
CA MET A 8 -56.19 -44.87 -54.28
C MET A 8 -56.11 -43.38 -53.90
N PRO A 9 -57.20 -42.58 -53.94
CA PRO A 9 -57.10 -41.16 -53.57
C PRO A 9 -56.87 -40.98 -52.06
N LEU A 10 -57.36 -41.91 -51.23
CA LEU A 10 -57.12 -41.89 -49.79
C LEU A 10 -55.66 -42.23 -49.44
N LEU A 11 -55.02 -43.14 -50.19
CA LEU A 11 -53.59 -43.44 -50.03
C LEU A 11 -52.72 -42.27 -50.51
N LEU A 12 -53.05 -41.63 -51.64
CA LEU A 12 -52.30 -40.47 -52.14
C LEU A 12 -52.45 -39.21 -51.25
N ALA A 13 -53.61 -39.00 -50.63
CA ALA A 13 -53.80 -37.90 -49.68
C ALA A 13 -53.00 -38.09 -48.37
N LEU A 14 -52.79 -39.33 -47.93
CA LEU A 14 -51.94 -39.65 -46.77
C LEU A 14 -50.44 -39.43 -47.05
N LEU A 15 -50.00 -39.60 -48.30
CA LEU A 15 -48.61 -39.37 -48.71
C LEU A 15 -48.25 -37.88 -48.91
N ALA A 16 -49.24 -36.98 -48.95
CA ALA A 16 -49.02 -35.54 -49.16
C ALA A 16 -48.80 -34.73 -47.86
N LEU A 17 -49.03 -35.31 -46.68
CA LEU A 17 -48.82 -34.63 -45.39
C LEU A 17 -47.45 -34.87 -44.75
N SER A 18 -46.57 -35.69 -45.33
CA SER A 18 -45.27 -36.03 -44.73
C SER A 18 -44.11 -35.11 -45.14
N ALA A 19 -44.38 -33.95 -45.77
CA ALA A 19 -43.36 -32.99 -46.18
C ALA A 19 -43.23 -31.81 -45.19
N CYS A 20 -43.32 -32.09 -43.89
CA CYS A 20 -42.88 -31.18 -42.83
C CYS A 20 -42.14 -32.00 -41.79
N GLU A 21 -41.06 -32.66 -42.19
CA GLU A 21 -40.03 -33.02 -41.22
C GLU A 21 -39.18 -31.75 -41.02
N ASP A 22 -39.74 -30.79 -40.28
CA ASP A 22 -39.00 -29.69 -39.69
C ASP A 22 -37.95 -30.32 -38.77
N LYS A 23 -36.82 -30.68 -39.37
CA LYS A 23 -35.62 -31.09 -38.67
C LYS A 23 -35.16 -29.84 -37.93
N GLN A 24 -35.72 -29.62 -36.74
CA GLN A 24 -35.30 -28.61 -35.79
C GLN A 24 -33.88 -28.98 -35.35
N VAL A 25 -32.91 -28.69 -36.22
CA VAL A 25 -31.50 -28.64 -35.85
C VAL A 25 -31.44 -27.43 -34.92
N ALA A 26 -31.41 -27.68 -33.62
CA ALA A 26 -31.04 -26.64 -32.67
C ALA A 26 -29.72 -26.07 -33.18
N GLY A 27 -29.75 -24.82 -33.63
CA GLY A 27 -28.56 -24.14 -34.14
C GLY A 27 -27.44 -24.24 -33.09
N PRO A 28 -26.17 -24.30 -33.51
CA PRO A 28 -25.07 -24.41 -32.56
C PRO A 28 -25.21 -23.34 -31.48
N GLN A 29 -25.04 -23.74 -30.22
CA GLN A 29 -25.05 -22.80 -29.10
C GLN A 29 -24.02 -21.71 -29.40
N GLY A 30 -24.45 -20.45 -29.34
CA GLY A 30 -23.59 -19.32 -29.62
C GLY A 30 -22.32 -19.35 -28.77
N GLU A 31 -21.23 -18.82 -29.32
CA GLU A 31 -19.96 -18.76 -28.61
C GLU A 31 -20.11 -18.01 -27.28
N LYS A 32 -19.36 -18.44 -26.28
CA LYS A 32 -19.31 -17.76 -24.99
C LYS A 32 -18.77 -16.35 -25.22
N GLY A 33 -19.48 -15.35 -24.73
CA GLY A 33 -19.02 -13.96 -24.82
C GLY A 33 -17.67 -13.75 -24.16
N ASP A 34 -16.94 -12.75 -24.65
CA ASP A 34 -15.62 -12.38 -24.13
C ASP A 34 -15.68 -11.98 -22.65
N GLN A 35 -14.54 -12.12 -21.98
CA GLN A 35 -14.39 -11.60 -20.63
C GLN A 35 -14.55 -10.07 -20.64
N GLY A 36 -15.33 -9.55 -19.69
CA GLY A 36 -15.48 -8.10 -19.53
C GLY A 36 -14.14 -7.40 -19.22
N PRO A 37 -14.06 -6.08 -19.43
CA PRO A 37 -12.86 -5.32 -19.12
C PRO A 37 -12.50 -5.40 -17.63
N PRO A 38 -11.23 -5.18 -17.26
CA PRO A 38 -10.82 -5.04 -15.87
C PRO A 38 -11.65 -3.95 -15.16
N GLY A 39 -11.90 -4.15 -13.87
CA GLY A 39 -12.55 -3.15 -13.03
C GLY A 39 -11.71 -1.87 -12.88
N PRO A 40 -12.32 -0.77 -12.44
CA PRO A 40 -11.58 0.47 -12.19
C PRO A 40 -10.55 0.29 -11.07
N ALA A 41 -9.55 1.18 -11.04
CA ALA A 41 -8.61 1.25 -9.93
C ALA A 41 -9.36 1.56 -8.61
N GLY A 42 -8.85 1.00 -7.50
CA GLY A 42 -9.35 1.31 -6.17
C GLY A 42 -9.07 2.76 -5.75
N PRO A 43 -9.73 3.25 -4.69
CA PRO A 43 -9.48 4.59 -4.17
C PRO A 43 -8.06 4.72 -3.61
N PRO A 44 -7.52 5.95 -3.52
CA PRO A 44 -6.27 6.20 -2.81
C PRO A 44 -6.31 5.67 -1.36
N GLY A 45 -5.15 5.25 -0.86
CA GLY A 45 -4.99 4.88 0.55
C GLY A 45 -5.14 6.10 1.49
N PRO A 46 -5.31 5.86 2.80
CA PRO A 46 -5.39 6.95 3.78
C PRO A 46 -4.06 7.71 3.86
N ALA A 47 -4.13 8.97 4.30
CA ALA A 47 -2.94 9.75 4.63
C ALA A 47 -2.15 9.06 5.76
N GLY A 48 -0.82 9.14 5.71
CA GLY A 48 0.04 8.66 6.78
C GLY A 48 -0.10 9.48 8.07
N PRO A 49 0.34 8.95 9.23
CA PRO A 49 0.36 9.70 10.48
C PRO A 49 1.29 10.92 10.38
N GLY A 50 0.98 11.97 11.14
CA GLY A 50 1.85 13.15 11.26
C GLY A 50 3.23 12.80 11.87
N GLY A 51 4.27 13.53 11.46
CA GLY A 51 5.64 13.31 11.94
C GLY A 51 5.98 14.09 13.21
N THR A 52 6.84 13.54 14.06
CA THR A 52 7.44 14.22 15.20
C THR A 52 8.60 15.11 14.74
N VAL A 53 8.69 16.35 15.23
CA VAL A 53 9.79 17.28 14.92
C VAL A 53 10.99 16.97 15.81
N ILE A 54 12.16 16.74 15.22
CA ILE A 54 13.44 16.67 15.93
C ILE A 54 14.11 18.03 15.82
N ARG A 55 14.52 18.59 16.96
CA ARG A 55 15.22 19.87 17.05
C ARG A 55 16.69 19.65 17.38
N PHE A 56 17.57 20.45 16.80
CA PHE A 56 19.00 20.38 17.10
C PHE A 56 19.43 21.55 17.98
N VAL A 57 20.19 21.26 19.04
CA VAL A 57 20.85 22.23 19.90
C VAL A 57 22.35 22.10 19.65
N ASP A 58 22.94 23.09 18.99
CA ASP A 58 24.38 23.21 18.82
C ASP A 58 25.02 23.92 20.02
N GLY A 59 26.22 23.50 20.41
CA GLY A 59 27.04 24.15 21.42
C GLY A 59 28.53 24.02 21.11
N GLU A 60 29.36 24.87 21.71
CA GLU A 60 30.82 24.82 21.59
C GLU A 60 31.44 24.73 23.00
N CYS A 61 32.15 23.64 23.28
CA CYS A 61 32.66 23.34 24.60
C CYS A 61 34.18 23.20 24.61
N ARG A 62 34.87 24.07 25.35
CA ARG A 62 36.33 24.02 25.57
C ARG A 62 36.74 23.27 26.84
N GLN A 63 35.78 23.11 27.75
CA GLN A 63 35.87 22.42 29.02
C GLN A 63 34.55 21.69 29.28
N ALA A 64 34.40 21.09 30.46
CA ALA A 64 33.13 20.48 30.83
C ALA A 64 31.99 21.50 30.72
N CYS A 65 30.92 21.13 30.02
CA CYS A 65 29.77 21.99 29.77
C CYS A 65 28.49 21.16 29.84
N THR A 66 27.38 21.80 30.21
CA THR A 66 26.07 21.16 30.21
C THR A 66 25.29 21.62 28.98
N VAL A 67 24.65 20.65 28.32
CA VAL A 67 23.74 20.86 27.19
C VAL A 67 22.36 20.32 27.56
N ALA A 68 21.32 21.04 27.16
CA ALA A 68 19.95 20.71 27.54
C ALA A 68 18.96 20.95 26.40
N CYS A 69 17.96 20.07 26.30
CA CYS A 69 16.75 20.23 25.53
C CYS A 69 15.73 21.10 26.29
N GLU A 70 14.63 21.48 25.62
CA GLU A 70 13.55 22.23 26.27
C GLU A 70 12.75 21.35 27.25
N ALA A 71 11.95 21.98 28.13
CA ALA A 71 11.20 21.27 29.18
C ALA A 71 10.27 20.17 28.63
N ASN A 72 9.71 20.37 27.44
CA ASN A 72 8.79 19.44 26.75
C ASN A 72 9.50 18.46 25.81
N GLU A 73 10.82 18.38 25.87
CA GLU A 73 11.64 17.52 25.03
C GLU A 73 12.55 16.61 25.86
N ARG A 74 13.02 15.55 25.20
CA ARG A 74 14.04 14.62 25.68
C ARG A 74 15.16 14.50 24.66
N ILE A 75 16.34 14.15 25.12
CA ILE A 75 17.51 13.89 24.29
C ILE A 75 17.27 12.60 23.51
N LEU A 76 17.28 12.74 22.18
CA LEU A 76 17.25 11.64 21.23
C LEU A 76 18.66 11.15 20.90
N SER A 77 19.62 12.07 20.71
CA SER A 77 21.02 11.74 20.42
C SER A 77 21.95 12.89 20.81
N THR A 78 23.21 12.56 21.08
CA THR A 78 24.29 13.52 21.34
C THR A 78 25.48 13.21 20.46
N HIS A 79 26.08 14.23 19.85
CA HIS A 79 27.27 14.11 19.03
C HIS A 79 28.29 15.15 19.42
N ALA A 80 29.56 14.73 19.52
CA ALA A 80 30.71 15.61 19.64
C ALA A 80 31.57 15.46 18.39
N ILE A 81 31.83 16.57 17.71
CA ILE A 81 32.55 16.61 16.44
C ILE A 81 33.94 17.18 16.69
N ASN A 82 34.97 16.34 16.53
CA ASN A 82 36.39 16.67 16.42
C ASN A 82 36.93 17.74 17.40
N PRO A 83 37.56 17.38 18.55
CA PRO A 83 37.75 16.03 19.10
C PRO A 83 36.50 15.48 19.81
N GLY A 84 36.50 14.17 20.06
CA GLY A 84 35.47 13.52 20.86
C GLY A 84 35.56 13.85 22.36
N GLY A 85 34.71 13.19 23.13
CA GLY A 85 34.67 13.30 24.59
C GLY A 85 33.56 12.40 25.14
N THR A 86 33.23 12.60 26.41
CA THR A 86 32.24 11.78 27.10
C THR A 86 31.01 12.61 27.44
N PHE A 87 29.83 12.08 27.13
CA PHE A 87 28.56 12.60 27.60
C PHE A 87 28.13 11.84 28.86
N VAL A 88 27.74 12.56 29.90
CA VAL A 88 27.11 12.02 31.11
C VAL A 88 25.69 12.58 31.18
N PHE A 89 24.70 11.72 31.05
CA PHE A 89 23.29 12.09 31.08
C PHE A 89 22.85 12.25 32.53
N GLU A 90 22.33 13.43 32.87
CA GLU A 90 21.83 13.76 34.21
C GLU A 90 20.35 13.40 34.35
N ASP A 91 19.60 13.66 33.28
CA ASP A 91 18.19 13.35 33.13
C ASP A 91 17.86 13.19 31.64
N GLU A 92 16.58 12.99 31.30
CA GLU A 92 16.14 12.79 29.93
C GLU A 92 16.38 14.00 29.02
N GLY A 93 16.46 15.21 29.56
CA GLY A 93 16.60 16.44 28.80
C GLY A 93 17.99 17.07 28.88
N ARG A 94 18.91 16.52 29.68
CA ARG A 94 20.17 17.20 30.02
C ARG A 94 21.35 16.25 30.13
N ALA A 95 22.48 16.69 29.55
CA ALA A 95 23.73 15.96 29.61
C ALA A 95 24.91 16.90 29.82
N THR A 96 25.92 16.43 30.56
CA THR A 96 27.20 17.10 30.70
C THR A 96 28.21 16.47 29.74
N PHE A 97 28.76 17.27 28.83
CA PHE A 97 29.85 16.88 27.96
C PHE A 97 31.20 17.21 28.59
N ARG A 98 32.12 16.26 28.57
CA ARG A 98 33.52 16.44 28.96
C ARG A 98 34.43 16.23 27.75
N PRO A 99 35.12 17.27 27.24
CA PRO A 99 36.08 17.13 26.16
C PRO A 99 37.22 16.19 26.54
N GLN A 100 37.70 15.40 25.58
CA GLN A 100 38.90 14.56 25.79
C GLN A 100 40.17 15.41 25.96
N ARG A 101 40.25 16.55 25.25
CA ARG A 101 41.36 17.50 25.34
C ARG A 101 40.82 18.84 25.81
N GLN A 102 41.37 19.35 26.90
CA GLN A 102 41.00 20.67 27.41
C GLN A 102 41.60 21.79 26.56
N GLY A 103 40.90 22.93 26.48
CA GLY A 103 41.36 24.12 25.78
C GLY A 103 41.10 24.12 24.27
N VAL A 104 40.73 22.97 23.69
CA VAL A 104 40.26 22.86 22.30
C VAL A 104 38.74 22.94 22.29
N ALA A 105 38.19 23.81 21.45
CA ALA A 105 36.75 23.92 21.24
C ALA A 105 36.22 22.67 20.54
N VAL A 106 35.20 22.04 21.14
CA VAL A 106 34.47 20.90 20.56
C VAL A 106 33.08 21.35 20.17
N LYS A 107 32.67 21.07 18.94
CA LYS A 107 31.27 21.25 18.53
C LYS A 107 30.43 20.10 19.08
N VAL A 108 29.46 20.42 19.91
CA VAL A 108 28.48 19.50 20.46
C VAL A 108 27.14 19.73 19.77
N VAL A 109 26.45 18.66 19.39
CA VAL A 109 25.12 18.69 18.80
C VAL A 109 24.22 17.75 19.59
N VAL A 110 23.12 18.26 20.11
CA VAL A 110 22.09 17.47 20.79
C VAL A 110 20.84 17.46 19.93
N ALA A 111 20.38 16.27 19.55
CA ALA A 111 19.07 16.08 18.94
C ALA A 111 18.04 15.92 20.05
N CYS A 112 17.03 16.77 20.05
CA CYS A 112 15.93 16.80 21.00
C CYS A 112 14.64 16.38 20.30
N ALA A 113 13.85 15.54 20.95
CA ALA A 113 12.53 15.12 20.48
C ALA A 113 11.48 15.42 21.55
N PRO A 114 10.24 15.78 21.16
CA PRO A 114 9.11 15.87 22.08
C PRO A 114 8.97 14.62 22.96
N LYS A 115 8.60 14.83 24.23
CA LYS A 115 8.24 13.77 25.16
C LYS A 115 6.94 13.08 24.76
#